data_AF-A0A2M6WI01-F1
#
_entry.id   AF-A0A2M6WI01-F1
#
_cell.length_a   1.000
_cell.length_b   1.000
_cell.length_c   1.000
_cell.angle_alpha   90.00
_cell.angle_beta   90.00
_cell.angle_gamma   90.00
#
_symmetry.space_group_name_H-M   'P 1'
#
loop_
_entity.id
_entity.type
_entity.pdbx_description
1 polymer ?
#
loop_
_entity_poly.entity_id
_entity_poly.type
_entity_poly.pdbx_seq_one_letter_code
_entity_poly.pdbx_strand_id
1 'polypeptide(L)'
;MAGIKHRLAEEKPEWKIYMKGDRVPSSVPYICDNCGTTVFFNEGDTFDSCPSCHAGSDEGPEGFQEIARVWRMVAPPFESLNN
;
A
#
# COMPACT_ATOMS: atom_id res chain seq x y z
N MET A 1 -38.05 -18.28 -15.09
CA MET A 1 -37.22 -17.10 -14.78
C MET A 1 -37.02 -17.04 -13.27
N ALA A 2 -35.85 -17.44 -12.77
CA ALA A 2 -35.43 -17.13 -11.40
C ALA A 2 -33.91 -17.08 -11.42
N GLY A 3 -33.37 -15.87 -11.22
CA GLY A 3 -31.98 -15.52 -11.49
C GLY A 3 -31.01 -16.16 -10.50
N ILE A 4 -29.96 -16.75 -11.05
CA ILE A 4 -28.72 -17.02 -10.33
C ILE A 4 -28.07 -15.64 -10.13
N LYS A 5 -28.32 -15.00 -8.98
CA LYS A 5 -27.55 -13.83 -8.58
C LYS A 5 -26.18 -14.33 -8.15
N HIS A 6 -25.24 -14.30 -9.08
CA HIS A 6 -23.84 -14.63 -8.82
C HIS A 6 -23.34 -13.84 -7.62
N ARG A 7 -23.01 -14.61 -6.58
CA ARG A 7 -22.33 -14.19 -5.37
C ARG A 7 -20.85 -14.09 -5.72
N LEU A 8 -20.34 -12.89 -5.94
CA LEU A 8 -18.92 -12.59 -5.92
C LEU A 8 -18.77 -11.30 -5.12
N ALA A 9 -18.65 -11.43 -3.81
CA ALA A 9 -17.93 -10.41 -3.07
C ALA A 9 -16.51 -10.46 -3.64
N GLU A 10 -16.16 -9.48 -4.44
CA GLU A 10 -14.79 -9.26 -4.90
C GLU A 10 -13.97 -8.98 -3.63
N GLU A 11 -13.43 -10.03 -3.03
CA GLU A 11 -12.40 -9.91 -2.00
C GLU A 11 -11.20 -9.25 -2.68
N LYS A 12 -11.20 -7.91 -2.70
CA LYS A 12 -10.03 -7.13 -3.12
C LYS A 12 -8.85 -7.72 -2.35
N PRO A 13 -7.77 -8.14 -3.03
CA PRO A 13 -6.61 -8.67 -2.32
C PRO A 13 -6.25 -7.67 -1.24
N GLU A 14 -6.17 -8.11 0.01
CA GLU A 14 -5.82 -7.26 1.13
C GLU A 14 -4.38 -6.78 0.91
N TRP A 15 -4.23 -5.67 0.19
CA TRP A 15 -2.95 -5.03 -0.02
C TRP A 15 -2.39 -4.67 1.35
N LYS A 16 -1.28 -5.30 1.74
CA LYS A 16 -0.62 -4.99 2.99
C LYS A 16 -0.20 -3.52 2.95
N ILE A 17 -0.71 -2.77 3.92
CA ILE A 17 -0.40 -1.36 4.11
C ILE A 17 0.72 -1.26 5.16
N TYR A 18 1.74 -0.49 4.86
CA TYR A 18 2.90 -0.25 5.70
C TYR A 18 2.88 1.19 6.23
N MET A 19 3.29 1.33 7.47
CA MET A 19 3.38 2.60 8.17
C MET A 19 4.79 3.16 8.11
N LYS A 20 4.92 4.47 8.33
CA LYS A 20 6.25 5.06 8.57
C LYS A 20 6.90 4.38 9.78
N GLY A 21 8.18 4.08 9.68
CA GLY A 21 8.93 3.36 10.71
C GLY A 21 8.91 1.84 10.54
N ASP A 22 8.01 1.28 9.73
CA ASP A 22 8.04 -0.15 9.40
C ASP A 22 9.28 -0.48 8.57
N ARG A 23 9.77 -1.71 8.72
CA ARG A 23 10.84 -2.25 7.87
C ARG A 23 10.29 -2.65 6.52
N VAL A 24 11.03 -2.28 5.48
CA VAL A 24 10.74 -2.65 4.10
C VAL A 24 10.99 -4.15 3.93
N PRO A 25 9.97 -4.95 3.58
CA PRO A 25 10.10 -6.41 3.52
C PRO A 25 10.76 -6.92 2.23
N SER A 26 10.82 -6.09 1.18
CA SER A 26 11.44 -6.46 -0.09
C SER A 26 11.79 -5.24 -0.94
N SER A 27 12.86 -5.35 -1.73
CA SER A 27 13.36 -4.32 -2.64
C SER A 27 12.47 -4.17 -3.88
N VAL A 28 11.35 -3.47 -3.76
CA VAL A 28 10.35 -3.27 -4.82
C VAL A 28 9.78 -1.85 -4.82
N PRO A 29 9.04 -1.43 -5.86
CA PRO A 29 8.25 -0.21 -5.82
C PRO A 29 7.08 -0.32 -4.83
N TYR A 30 6.87 0.75 -4.05
CA TYR A 30 5.72 0.95 -3.19
C TYR A 30 4.98 2.21 -3.61
N ILE A 31 3.65 2.17 -3.52
CA ILE A 31 2.77 3.29 -3.84
C ILE A 31 2.25 3.92 -2.56
N CYS A 32 2.25 5.25 -2.52
CA CYS A 32 1.64 6.00 -1.44
C CYS A 32 0.12 5.79 -1.45
N ASP A 33 -0.46 5.29 -0.36
CA ASP A 33 -1.90 5.06 -0.22
C ASP A 33 -2.71 6.37 -0.31
N ASN A 34 -2.08 7.50 0.07
CA ASN A 34 -2.74 8.80 0.14
C ASN A 34 -2.76 9.57 -1.19
N CYS A 35 -1.66 9.55 -1.96
CA CYS A 35 -1.54 10.36 -3.19
C CYS A 35 -1.18 9.55 -4.45
N GLY A 36 -0.90 8.26 -4.32
CA GLY A 36 -0.54 7.42 -5.48
C GLY A 36 0.90 7.60 -5.97
N THR A 37 1.74 8.39 -5.29
CA THR A 37 3.17 8.50 -5.64
C THR A 37 3.89 7.17 -5.42
N THR A 38 4.62 6.71 -6.44
CA THR A 38 5.42 5.49 -6.37
C THR A 38 6.87 5.80 -6.01
N VAL A 39 7.43 5.07 -5.05
CA VAL A 39 8.82 5.16 -4.60
C VAL A 39 9.42 3.76 -4.51
N PHE A 40 10.67 3.61 -4.95
CA PHE A 40 11.41 2.36 -4.78
C PHE A 40 12.09 2.36 -3.41
N PHE A 41 11.92 1.27 -2.66
CA PHE A 41 12.58 1.06 -1.37
C PHE A 41 13.42 -0.21 -1.43
N ASN A 42 14.54 -0.28 -0.69
CA ASN A 42 15.31 -1.51 -0.56
C ASN A 42 14.86 -2.32 0.66
N GLU A 43 14.95 -3.64 0.57
CA GLU A 43 14.74 -4.54 1.70
C GLU A 43 15.61 -4.14 2.89
N GLY A 44 15.00 -4.13 4.09
CA GLY A 44 15.68 -3.75 5.33
C GLY A 44 15.72 -2.24 5.59
N ASP A 45 15.43 -1.39 4.58
CA ASP A 45 15.24 0.04 4.81
C ASP A 45 14.03 0.28 5.73
N THR A 46 13.88 1.52 6.18
CA THR A 46 12.71 1.95 6.96
C THR A 46 11.83 2.81 6.07
N PHE A 47 10.53 2.53 6.06
CA PHE A 47 9.57 3.38 5.37
C PHE A 47 9.56 4.77 5.99
N ASP A 48 9.73 5.80 5.16
CA ASP A 48 9.66 7.19 5.56
C ASP A 48 8.35 7.85 5.10
N SER A 49 8.16 9.14 5.38
CA SER A 49 7.06 9.93 4.86
C SER A 49 7.06 9.98 3.33
N CYS A 50 5.88 10.16 2.74
CA CYS A 50 5.77 10.36 1.30
C CYS A 50 6.38 11.71 0.90
N PRO A 51 7.33 11.76 -0.05
CA PRO A 51 7.98 13.01 -0.46
C PRO A 51 7.07 13.95 -1.27
N SER A 52 5.90 13.48 -1.69
CA SER A 52 4.97 14.22 -2.56
C SER A 52 3.85 14.90 -1.76
N CYS A 53 3.15 14.15 -0.91
CA CYS A 53 2.05 14.68 -0.10
C CYS A 53 2.37 14.82 1.39
N HIS A 54 3.62 14.52 1.78
CA HIS A 54 4.09 14.61 3.16
C HIS A 54 3.33 13.69 4.15
N ALA A 55 2.58 12.69 3.66
CA ALA A 55 1.93 11.70 4.52
C ALA A 55 2.96 10.95 5.40
N GLY A 56 2.69 10.83 6.70
CA GLY A 56 3.65 10.33 7.69
C GLY A 56 4.59 11.41 8.26
N SER A 57 4.31 12.69 8.05
CA SER A 57 5.01 13.82 8.70
C SER A 57 4.02 14.81 9.31
N ASP A 58 4.52 15.74 10.12
CA ASP A 58 3.73 16.82 10.75
C ASP A 58 3.13 17.79 9.71
N GLU A 59 3.74 17.87 8.53
CA GLU A 59 3.27 18.66 7.38
C GLU A 59 2.28 17.89 6.50
N GLY A 60 1.99 16.64 6.85
CA GLY A 60 1.02 15.80 6.16
C GLY A 60 -0.43 16.20 6.45
N PRO A 61 -1.40 15.67 5.67
CA PRO A 61 -2.82 15.97 5.86
C PRO A 61 -3.31 15.66 7.29
N GLU A 62 -4.17 16.52 7.83
CA GLU A 62 -4.77 16.34 9.16
C GLU A 62 -5.45 14.97 9.29
N GLY A 63 -5.22 14.28 10.42
CA GLY A 63 -5.74 12.92 10.66
C GLY A 63 -4.82 11.77 10.22
N PHE A 64 -3.70 12.06 9.55
CA PHE A 64 -2.71 11.05 9.13
C PHE A 64 -1.44 11.05 9.98
N GLN A 65 -1.38 11.84 11.05
CA GLN A 65 -0.16 12.08 11.84
C GLN A 65 0.17 10.92 12.82
N GLU A 66 -0.81 10.16 13.32
CA GLU A 66 -0.57 9.12 14.34
C GLU A 66 -0.59 7.66 13.83
N ILE A 67 -1.12 7.38 12.63
CA ILE A 67 -1.30 6.01 12.11
C ILE A 67 -1.16 5.95 10.58
N ALA A 68 -0.22 6.73 10.04
CA ALA A 68 -0.08 6.95 8.60
C ALA A 68 0.12 5.63 7.85
N ARG A 69 -0.97 5.11 7.31
CA ARG A 69 -1.00 4.14 6.22
C ARG A 69 -0.36 4.81 5.02
N VAL A 70 0.96 4.70 4.88
CA VAL A 70 1.69 5.45 3.85
C VAL A 70 1.88 4.57 2.62
N TRP A 71 2.37 3.34 2.76
CA TRP A 71 2.89 2.59 1.63
C TRP A 71 2.10 1.31 1.37
N ARG A 72 1.85 1.01 0.10
CA ARG A 72 1.36 -0.30 -0.36
C ARG A 72 2.34 -0.87 -1.37
N MET A 73 2.55 -2.17 -1.33
CA MET A 73 3.41 -2.84 -2.31
C MET A 73 2.73 -2.85 -3.69
N VAL A 74 3.43 -2.49 -4.77
CA VAL A 74 2.84 -2.42 -6.12
C VAL A 74 2.56 -3.81 -6.71
N ALA A 75 3.17 -4.86 -6.18
CA ALA A 75 2.75 -6.24 -6.42
C ALA A 75 3.12 -7.09 -5.20
N PRO A 76 2.23 -7.97 -4.70
CA PRO A 76 2.69 -9.07 -3.84
C PRO A 76 3.68 -9.95 -4.62
N PRO A 77 4.44 -10.87 -3.99
CA PRO A 77 5.16 -11.91 -4.72
C PRO A 77 4.15 -12.71 -5.52
N PHE A 78 3.93 -12.28 -6.76
CA PHE A 78 2.93 -12.81 -7.66
C PHE A 78 3.56 -14.01 -8.35
N GLU A 79 3.84 -15.06 -7.58
CA GLU A 79 3.92 -16.37 -8.18
C GLU A 79 2.52 -16.72 -8.71
N SER A 80 2.36 -16.61 -10.01
CA SER A 80 1.31 -17.25 -10.82
C SER A 80 -0.09 -16.61 -10.83
N LEU A 81 -0.34 -15.70 -11.78
CA LEU A 81 -1.55 -15.85 -12.62
C LEU A 81 -1.10 -16.41 -13.96
N ASN A 82 -0.84 -17.72 -13.98
CA ASN A 82 -1.05 -18.52 -15.18
C ASN A 82 -2.50 -19.02 -15.11
N ASN A 83 -3.38 -18.46 -15.94
CA ASN A 83 -4.46 -19.22 -16.57
C ASN A 83 -4.97 -18.51 -17.82
#